data_AF-A0A8H7EL17-F1
#
_entry.id   AF-A0A8H7EL17-F1
#
_cell.length_a   1.000
_cell.length_b   1.000
_cell.length_c   1.000
_cell.angle_alpha   90.00
_cell.angle_beta   90.00
_cell.angle_gamma   90.00
#
_symmetry.space_group_name_H-M   'P 1'
#
loop_
_entity.id
_entity.type
_entity.pdbx_description
1 polymer ?
#
loop_
_entity_poly.entity_id
_entity_poly.type
_entity_poly.pdbx_seq_one_letter_code
_entity_poly.pdbx_strand_id
1 'polypeptide(L)'
;MKFGEYLQKHMAAPWRDECVRYDSFKRDLKARQLEHAWNEADETHFIAFFIEELSRVEEFVRQRMQQLHNRCQSYNDMYQPLSSYACLSPYYTSTSCLFDDILTEIHTLCNFLNLNRTGFEKLRKRYKKSTNSQLPSVSQKFDQMMANVSHLREFCQPQSKIYWIHLEDLAKVKSYLESFLSLTTVLDMSMSDVFFDNRNWDVYRGQVQAGAGDDMIWLRWHGPLVFAEYKSQTLRECIELKPEEVKAFAEGRYSIADYMRRANEADSGKSIETILRIQTFIQSRQLNPVLQCTYRRTEFRSLNDSGICLRMDTQLTFAKSGNCPPEHILTGDEAYRVPYAVLAITTTDRETDCHSIWLSHLTTNHLVHEMSPQFSKYVHGASQLLAVPQIQLSNVTANNDDKRSLQSHSASPTVVVEMDQIEPSLKKKKKGNKTVKVEPKAFFANERTFISWLQFCALLLTVALNLLNFGDNISRISGATFILVSAFMSLYALARYQYRGWTLRKQSNARYDDVYGPVILCVLIVMALLVNFYLRFRQQLQSKDDTPLKTGE
;
A
#
# COMPACT_ATOMS: atom_id res chain seq x y z
N MET A 1 9.40 31.49 -19.30
CA MET A 1 8.11 32.07 -18.81
C MET A 1 8.34 32.68 -17.43
N LYS A 2 7.81 33.88 -17.13
CA LYS A 2 7.95 34.47 -15.78
C LYS A 2 7.10 33.66 -14.79
N PHE A 3 7.58 33.47 -13.57
CA PHE A 3 6.86 32.61 -12.62
C PHE A 3 5.46 33.13 -12.25
N GLY A 4 5.21 34.44 -12.24
CA GLY A 4 3.87 35.01 -12.04
C GLY A 4 2.88 34.59 -13.13
N GLU A 5 3.29 34.66 -14.40
CA GLU A 5 2.50 34.19 -15.55
C GLU A 5 2.28 32.67 -15.50
N TYR A 6 3.30 31.92 -15.06
CA TYR A 6 3.20 30.46 -14.86
C TYR A 6 2.17 30.12 -13.77
N LEU A 7 2.20 30.83 -12.63
CA LEU A 7 1.27 30.65 -11.52
C LEU A 7 -0.17 30.92 -11.96
N GLN A 8 -0.41 32.00 -12.69
CA GLN A 8 -1.73 32.34 -13.23
C GLN A 8 -2.23 31.33 -14.27
N LYS A 9 -1.33 30.78 -15.09
CA LYS A 9 -1.70 29.81 -16.14
C LYS A 9 -2.02 28.41 -15.62
N HIS A 10 -1.37 27.96 -14.53
CA HIS A 10 -1.48 26.58 -14.03
C HIS A 10 -2.45 26.42 -12.85
N MET A 11 -3.12 27.49 -12.42
CA MET A 11 -4.17 27.45 -11.38
C MET A 11 -5.56 27.33 -12.01
N ALA A 12 -6.34 26.35 -11.55
CA ALA A 12 -7.76 26.22 -11.88
C ALA A 12 -8.58 27.38 -11.29
N ALA A 13 -9.58 27.87 -12.01
CA ALA A 13 -10.57 28.82 -11.48
C ALA A 13 -11.52 28.02 -10.57
N PRO A 14 -11.46 28.20 -9.23
CA PRO A 14 -11.90 29.42 -8.54
C PRO A 14 -10.90 30.02 -7.53
N TRP A 15 -9.72 29.43 -7.34
CA TRP A 15 -8.82 29.79 -6.21
C TRP A 15 -7.63 30.66 -6.62
N ARG A 16 -7.67 31.24 -7.82
CA ARG A 16 -6.58 32.06 -8.37
C ARG A 16 -6.25 33.26 -7.49
N ASP A 17 -7.27 33.90 -6.93
CA ASP A 17 -7.11 35.12 -6.12
C ASP A 17 -6.58 34.82 -4.70
N GLU A 18 -6.72 33.58 -4.25
CA GLU A 18 -6.24 33.11 -2.94
C GLU A 18 -4.76 32.69 -2.95
N CYS A 19 -4.14 32.70 -4.13
CA CYS A 19 -2.73 32.38 -4.28
C CYS A 19 -1.83 33.48 -3.73
N VAL A 20 -0.58 33.12 -3.44
CA VAL A 20 0.46 34.08 -3.07
C VAL A 20 0.56 35.18 -4.13
N ARG A 21 0.48 36.45 -3.69
CA ARG A 21 0.55 37.63 -4.56
C ARG A 21 1.99 37.91 -5.01
N TYR A 22 2.58 36.98 -5.76
CA TYR A 22 4.00 36.97 -6.13
C TYR A 22 4.45 38.27 -6.82
N ASP A 23 3.63 38.82 -7.72
CA ASP A 23 3.96 40.04 -8.46
C ASP A 23 3.88 41.31 -7.58
N SER A 24 3.08 41.31 -6.52
CA SER A 24 3.05 42.41 -5.54
C SER A 24 4.33 42.45 -4.73
N PHE A 25 4.79 41.31 -4.19
CA PHE A 25 6.10 41.21 -3.52
C PHE A 25 7.26 41.62 -4.42
N LYS A 26 7.21 41.21 -5.69
CA LYS A 26 8.24 41.55 -6.68
C LYS A 26 8.26 43.05 -7.00
N ARG A 27 7.10 43.69 -7.06
CA ARG A 27 6.99 45.15 -7.27
C ARG A 27 7.47 45.91 -6.05
N ASP A 28 7.07 45.51 -4.86
CA ASP A 28 7.49 46.11 -3.59
C ASP A 28 9.01 46.04 -3.40
N LEU A 29 9.63 44.87 -3.63
CA LEU A 29 11.09 44.71 -3.62
C LEU A 29 11.81 45.63 -4.62
N LYS A 30 11.23 45.85 -5.80
CA LYS A 30 11.83 46.69 -6.84
C LYS A 30 11.65 48.18 -6.56
N ALA A 31 10.49 48.59 -6.05
CA ALA A 31 10.18 49.97 -5.73
C ALA A 31 11.12 50.49 -4.64
N ARG A 32 11.27 49.73 -3.55
CA ARG A 32 12.18 50.10 -2.44
C ARG A 32 13.63 50.21 -2.88
N GLN A 33 14.09 49.31 -3.75
CA GLN A 33 15.44 49.37 -4.33
C GLN A 33 15.69 50.61 -5.21
N LEU A 34 14.63 51.19 -5.80
CA LEU A 34 14.73 52.41 -6.61
C LEU A 34 14.63 53.67 -5.74
N GLU A 35 13.88 53.62 -4.65
CA GLU A 35 13.65 54.76 -3.76
C GLU A 35 14.80 54.97 -2.77
N HIS A 36 15.36 53.91 -2.18
CA HIS A 36 16.49 53.99 -1.25
C HIS A 36 17.24 52.66 -1.07
N ALA A 37 18.38 52.70 -0.35
CA ALA A 37 19.03 51.48 0.10
C ALA A 37 18.14 50.74 1.12
N TRP A 38 18.20 49.41 1.11
CA TRP A 38 17.40 48.54 1.99
C TRP A 38 17.67 48.85 3.47
N ASN A 39 16.63 49.21 4.21
CA ASN A 39 16.75 49.63 5.62
C ASN A 39 15.99 48.69 6.58
N GLU A 40 16.15 48.90 7.89
CA GLU A 40 15.52 48.06 8.93
C GLU A 40 13.99 48.18 8.97
N ALA A 41 13.44 49.33 8.57
CA ALA A 41 12.00 49.54 8.45
C ALA A 41 11.41 48.74 7.28
N ASP A 42 12.13 48.64 6.16
CA ASP A 42 11.77 47.80 5.01
C ASP A 42 11.83 46.32 5.35
N GLU A 43 12.87 45.90 6.06
CA GLU A 43 13.02 44.52 6.54
C GLU A 43 11.80 44.14 7.40
N THR A 44 11.44 44.99 8.36
CA THR A 44 10.28 44.76 9.25
C THR A 44 8.97 44.73 8.46
N HIS A 45 8.74 45.70 7.57
CA HIS A 45 7.53 45.76 6.75
C HIS A 45 7.42 44.57 5.79
N PHE A 46 8.50 44.18 5.13
CA PHE A 46 8.50 43.07 4.18
C PHE A 46 8.27 41.73 4.89
N ILE A 47 8.89 41.53 6.07
CA ILE A 47 8.65 40.34 6.90
C ILE A 47 7.19 40.30 7.36
N ALA A 48 6.64 41.43 7.82
CA ALA A 48 5.24 41.52 8.22
C ALA A 48 4.30 41.16 7.05
N PHE A 49 4.53 41.75 5.86
CA PHE A 49 3.77 41.46 4.66
C PHE A 49 3.89 39.99 4.21
N PHE A 50 5.08 39.40 4.33
CA PHE A 50 5.32 37.98 4.03
C PHE A 50 4.55 37.05 4.99
N ILE A 51 4.56 37.36 6.29
CA ILE A 51 3.85 36.58 7.31
C ILE A 51 2.34 36.72 7.12
N GLU A 52 1.83 37.92 6.85
CA GLU A 52 0.42 38.18 6.60
C GLU A 52 -0.10 37.36 5.40
N GLU A 53 0.63 37.36 4.29
CA GLU A 53 0.27 36.57 3.12
C GLU A 53 0.35 35.06 3.38
N LEU A 54 1.33 34.59 4.15
CA LEU A 54 1.42 33.20 4.56
C LEU A 54 0.21 32.80 5.42
N SER A 55 -0.16 33.63 6.38
CA SER A 55 -1.32 33.42 7.25
C SER A 55 -2.63 33.43 6.46
N ARG A 56 -2.78 34.28 5.44
CA ARG A 56 -3.95 34.27 4.54
C ARG A 56 -4.09 32.94 3.80
N VAL A 57 -3.00 32.42 3.23
CA VAL A 57 -3.00 31.12 2.53
C VAL A 57 -3.28 29.97 3.51
N GLU A 58 -2.71 30.01 4.72
CA GLU A 58 -2.94 29.02 5.78
C GLU A 58 -4.42 29.00 6.21
N GLU A 59 -5.01 30.18 6.42
CA GLU A 59 -6.42 30.35 6.76
C GLU A 59 -7.34 29.77 5.69
N PHE A 60 -7.08 30.09 4.42
CA PHE A 60 -7.85 29.57 3.30
C PHE A 60 -7.80 28.04 3.23
N VAL A 61 -6.61 27.45 3.33
CA VAL A 61 -6.44 25.98 3.31
C VAL A 61 -7.19 25.35 4.47
N ARG A 62 -7.11 25.93 5.68
CA ARG A 62 -7.80 25.43 6.87
C ARG A 62 -9.32 25.45 6.69
N GLN A 63 -9.88 26.55 6.19
CA GLN A 63 -11.33 26.65 5.92
C GLN A 63 -11.78 25.63 4.87
N ARG A 64 -11.01 25.45 3.78
CA ARG A 64 -11.33 24.48 2.72
C ARG A 64 -11.23 23.04 3.21
N MET A 65 -10.21 22.73 4.00
CA MET A 65 -10.07 21.42 4.63
C MET A 65 -11.27 21.09 5.52
N GLN A 66 -11.75 22.06 6.33
CA GLN A 66 -12.91 21.86 7.19
C GLN A 66 -14.20 21.62 6.37
N GLN A 67 -14.41 22.40 5.29
CA GLN A 67 -15.53 22.19 4.38
C GLN A 67 -15.49 20.81 3.71
N LEU A 68 -14.32 20.39 3.24
CA LEU A 68 -14.11 19.08 2.64
C LEU A 68 -14.35 17.94 3.63
N HIS A 69 -13.88 18.10 4.87
CA HIS A 69 -14.11 17.12 5.94
C HIS A 69 -15.60 16.93 6.22
N ASN A 70 -16.36 18.02 6.39
CA ASN A 70 -17.80 17.97 6.62
C ASN A 70 -18.55 17.31 5.45
N ARG A 71 -18.11 17.58 4.21
CA ARG A 71 -18.68 16.94 3.01
C ARG A 71 -18.34 15.46 2.91
N CYS A 72 -17.11 15.07 3.23
CA CYS A 72 -16.73 13.64 3.30
C CYS A 72 -17.54 12.91 4.38
N GLN A 73 -17.72 13.51 5.55
CA GLN A 73 -18.53 12.95 6.62
C GLN A 73 -19.99 12.77 6.18
N SER A 74 -20.59 13.83 5.60
CA SER A 74 -21.95 13.77 5.04
C SER A 74 -22.08 12.70 3.95
N TYR A 75 -21.06 12.52 3.11
CA TYR A 75 -21.02 11.45 2.11
C TYR A 75 -21.00 10.06 2.74
N ASN A 76 -20.16 9.88 3.78
CA ASN A 76 -20.03 8.62 4.50
C ASN A 76 -21.32 8.26 5.27
N ASP A 77 -22.00 9.23 5.83
CA ASP A 77 -23.22 9.00 6.62
C ASP A 77 -24.45 8.71 5.74
N MET A 78 -24.53 9.36 4.57
CA MET A 78 -25.75 9.35 3.73
C MET A 78 -25.67 8.41 2.53
N TYR A 79 -24.52 8.29 1.86
CA TYR A 79 -24.43 7.65 0.54
C TYR A 79 -23.66 6.34 0.51
N GLN A 80 -22.70 6.10 1.42
CA GLN A 80 -22.06 4.79 1.59
C GLN A 80 -23.08 3.64 1.77
N PRO A 81 -24.13 3.78 2.60
CA PRO A 81 -25.18 2.76 2.73
C PRO A 81 -26.00 2.52 1.46
N LEU A 82 -26.10 3.52 0.56
CA LEU A 82 -26.87 3.48 -0.68
C LEU A 82 -26.04 3.02 -1.90
N SER A 83 -24.74 3.36 -1.94
CA SER A 83 -23.78 3.00 -3.01
C SER A 83 -23.66 1.49 -3.20
N SER A 84 -24.00 0.74 -2.18
CA SER A 84 -23.90 -0.70 -2.14
C SER A 84 -25.13 -1.38 -2.79
N TYR A 85 -26.25 -0.69 -3.01
CA TYR A 85 -27.33 -1.18 -3.91
C TYR A 85 -27.12 -0.81 -5.39
N ALA A 86 -26.04 -0.08 -5.69
CA ALA A 86 -25.99 0.76 -6.88
C ALA A 86 -25.42 0.09 -8.14
N CYS A 87 -25.01 -1.19 -8.09
CA CYS A 87 -24.67 -1.96 -9.29
C CYS A 87 -25.88 -2.21 -10.22
N LEU A 88 -27.10 -1.91 -9.77
CA LEU A 88 -28.36 -2.15 -10.48
C LEU A 88 -29.21 -0.88 -10.72
N SER A 89 -28.74 0.30 -10.31
CA SER A 89 -29.61 1.49 -10.26
C SER A 89 -29.11 2.62 -11.18
N PRO A 90 -29.97 3.21 -12.04
CA PRO A 90 -29.67 4.40 -12.86
C PRO A 90 -29.26 5.64 -12.04
N TYR A 91 -29.32 5.57 -10.71
CA TYR A 91 -28.97 6.63 -9.77
C TYR A 91 -27.47 6.62 -9.36
N TYR A 92 -26.64 5.71 -9.90
CA TYR A 92 -25.18 5.66 -9.63
C TYR A 92 -24.46 6.97 -10.04
N THR A 93 -24.94 7.62 -11.09
CA THR A 93 -24.36 8.85 -11.65
C THR A 93 -24.35 10.00 -10.64
N SER A 94 -25.41 10.17 -9.84
CA SER A 94 -25.53 11.29 -8.90
C SER A 94 -24.73 11.13 -7.60
N THR A 95 -24.47 9.89 -7.16
CA THR A 95 -23.68 9.64 -5.94
C THR A 95 -22.19 9.51 -6.25
N SER A 96 -21.83 8.93 -7.41
CA SER A 96 -20.46 8.94 -7.92
C SER A 96 -19.97 10.37 -8.17
N CYS A 97 -20.80 11.23 -8.78
CA CYS A 97 -20.37 12.59 -9.08
C CYS A 97 -20.07 13.43 -7.82
N LEU A 98 -20.77 13.18 -6.70
CA LEU A 98 -20.55 13.91 -5.45
C LEU A 98 -19.25 13.49 -4.78
N PHE A 99 -18.88 12.21 -4.89
CA PHE A 99 -17.58 11.71 -4.45
C PHE A 99 -16.44 12.19 -5.36
N ASP A 100 -16.65 12.18 -6.68
CA ASP A 100 -15.68 12.67 -7.66
C ASP A 100 -15.43 14.17 -7.48
N ASP A 101 -16.45 14.95 -7.12
CA ASP A 101 -16.30 16.36 -6.76
C ASP A 101 -15.40 16.56 -5.55
N ILE A 102 -15.61 15.77 -4.50
CA ILE A 102 -14.79 15.81 -3.28
C ILE A 102 -13.33 15.47 -3.62
N LEU A 103 -13.10 14.40 -4.39
CA LEU A 103 -11.75 13.99 -4.79
C LEU A 103 -11.07 15.02 -5.69
N THR A 104 -11.81 15.61 -6.63
CA THR A 104 -11.31 16.65 -7.54
C THR A 104 -10.92 17.90 -6.77
N GLU A 105 -11.72 18.29 -5.77
CA GLU A 105 -11.42 19.44 -4.92
C GLU A 105 -10.21 19.19 -4.00
N ILE A 106 -10.09 17.99 -3.42
CA ILE A 106 -8.88 17.56 -2.68
C ILE A 106 -7.64 17.65 -3.58
N HIS A 107 -7.72 17.17 -4.83
CA HIS A 107 -6.61 17.24 -5.77
C HIS A 107 -6.25 18.69 -6.13
N THR A 108 -7.26 19.52 -6.38
CA THR A 108 -7.05 20.95 -6.62
C THR A 108 -6.34 21.60 -5.42
N LEU A 109 -6.65 21.17 -4.19
CA LEU A 109 -6.05 21.70 -2.96
C LEU A 109 -4.58 21.28 -2.82
N CYS A 110 -4.26 20.03 -3.17
CA CYS A 110 -2.87 19.58 -3.27
C CYS A 110 -2.06 20.42 -4.28
N ASN A 111 -2.62 20.68 -5.46
CA ASN A 111 -1.97 21.50 -6.47
C ASN A 111 -1.78 22.95 -6.01
N PHE A 112 -2.80 23.51 -5.36
CA PHE A 112 -2.74 24.84 -4.74
C PHE A 112 -1.61 24.92 -3.71
N LEU A 113 -1.48 23.95 -2.81
CA LEU A 113 -0.42 23.90 -1.80
C LEU A 113 0.98 23.78 -2.44
N ASN A 114 1.14 22.90 -3.44
CA ASN A 114 2.41 22.72 -4.14
C ASN A 114 2.88 23.97 -4.89
N LEU A 115 1.95 24.66 -5.56
CA LEU A 115 2.23 25.90 -6.27
C LEU A 115 2.55 27.05 -5.31
N ASN A 116 1.80 27.19 -4.21
CA ASN A 116 2.08 28.20 -3.19
C ASN A 116 3.41 27.95 -2.48
N ARG A 117 3.72 26.71 -2.11
CA ARG A 117 5.05 26.32 -1.58
C ARG A 117 6.16 26.77 -2.52
N THR A 118 6.03 26.45 -3.81
CA THR A 118 7.00 26.85 -4.83
C THR A 118 7.10 28.38 -4.95
N GLY A 119 5.98 29.09 -4.84
CA GLY A 119 5.93 30.55 -4.88
C GLY A 119 6.66 31.21 -3.72
N PHE A 120 6.36 30.79 -2.49
CA PHE A 120 7.04 31.30 -1.30
C PHE A 120 8.54 30.96 -1.29
N GLU A 121 8.94 29.77 -1.72
CA GLU A 121 10.37 29.41 -1.86
C GLU A 121 11.09 30.26 -2.91
N LYS A 122 10.42 30.55 -4.04
CA LYS A 122 10.97 31.47 -5.05
C LYS A 122 11.06 32.91 -4.53
N LEU A 123 10.10 33.38 -3.75
CA LEU A 123 10.15 34.69 -3.08
C LEU A 123 11.32 34.74 -2.10
N ARG A 124 11.49 33.72 -1.27
CA ARG A 124 12.60 33.61 -0.32
C ARG A 124 13.96 33.63 -1.00
N LYS A 125 14.14 32.86 -2.10
CA LYS A 125 15.38 32.88 -2.88
C LYS A 125 15.66 34.27 -3.47
N ARG A 126 14.62 34.96 -3.95
CA ARG A 126 14.74 36.30 -4.51
C ARG A 126 15.09 37.34 -3.44
N TYR A 127 14.44 37.26 -2.28
CA TYR A 127 14.72 38.10 -1.12
C TYR A 127 16.18 37.99 -0.69
N LYS A 128 16.64 36.75 -0.45
CA LYS A 128 18.04 36.48 -0.08
C LYS A 128 19.04 37.07 -1.07
N LYS A 129 18.73 37.04 -2.38
CA LYS A 129 19.58 37.62 -3.42
C LYS A 129 19.61 39.17 -3.35
N SER A 130 18.50 39.79 -2.99
CA SER A 130 18.34 41.26 -2.96
C SER A 130 18.86 41.90 -1.68
N THR A 131 18.74 41.23 -0.53
CA THR A 131 18.96 41.85 0.80
C THR A 131 20.03 41.14 1.62
N ASN A 132 20.51 39.97 1.18
CA ASN A 132 21.43 39.08 1.91
C ASN A 132 20.92 38.55 3.27
N SER A 133 19.72 38.96 3.70
CA SER A 133 18.99 38.48 4.88
C SER A 133 18.22 37.17 4.62
N GLN A 134 17.76 36.51 5.68
CA GLN A 134 17.03 35.23 5.59
C GLN A 134 15.60 35.33 6.10
N LEU A 135 14.64 34.92 5.27
CA LEU A 135 13.24 34.75 5.67
C LEU A 135 13.01 33.40 6.37
N PRO A 136 11.94 33.29 7.19
CA PRO A 136 11.52 32.04 7.81
C PRO A 136 11.33 30.90 6.80
N SER A 137 11.48 29.66 7.27
CA SER A 137 11.19 28.47 6.46
C SER A 137 9.70 28.23 6.39
N VAL A 138 9.18 28.08 5.18
CA VAL A 138 7.77 27.75 4.93
C VAL A 138 7.57 26.26 4.62
N SER A 139 8.63 25.54 4.23
CA SER A 139 8.53 24.14 3.79
C SER A 139 7.83 23.25 4.81
N GLN A 140 8.25 23.31 6.09
CA GLN A 140 7.68 22.46 7.13
C GLN A 140 6.17 22.65 7.31
N LYS A 141 5.69 23.90 7.23
CA LYS A 141 4.26 24.22 7.31
C LYS A 141 3.49 23.66 6.12
N PHE A 142 4.00 23.85 4.90
CA PHE A 142 3.37 23.30 3.69
C PHE A 142 3.41 21.77 3.66
N ASP A 143 4.49 21.16 4.14
CA ASP A 143 4.61 19.71 4.27
C ASP A 143 3.56 19.15 5.26
N GLN A 144 3.33 19.84 6.39
CA GLN A 144 2.29 19.48 7.35
C GLN A 144 0.87 19.64 6.77
N MET A 145 0.58 20.74 6.08
CA MET A 145 -0.71 20.93 5.39
C MET A 145 -0.95 19.86 4.32
N MET A 146 0.07 19.54 3.52
CA MET A 146 0.01 18.47 2.52
C MET A 146 -0.25 17.10 3.15
N ALA A 147 0.39 16.79 4.29
CA ALA A 147 0.14 15.55 5.02
C ALA A 147 -1.33 15.48 5.50
N ASN A 148 -1.86 16.58 6.04
CA ASN A 148 -3.26 16.63 6.48
C ASN A 148 -4.24 16.43 5.31
N VAL A 149 -4.00 17.05 4.16
CA VAL A 149 -4.84 16.86 2.96
C VAL A 149 -4.72 15.41 2.45
N SER A 150 -3.54 14.81 2.53
CA SER A 150 -3.33 13.41 2.18
C SER A 150 -4.09 12.46 3.13
N HIS A 151 -4.09 12.75 4.43
CA HIS A 151 -4.90 12.01 5.40
C HIS A 151 -6.39 12.15 5.13
N LEU A 152 -6.87 13.34 4.75
CA LEU A 152 -8.27 13.53 4.36
C LEU A 152 -8.61 12.72 3.11
N ARG A 153 -7.74 12.72 2.11
CA ARG A 153 -7.88 11.89 0.91
C ARG A 153 -7.98 10.41 1.27
N GLU A 154 -7.08 9.95 2.13
CA GLU A 154 -7.13 8.58 2.65
C GLU A 154 -8.44 8.34 3.39
N PHE A 155 -8.87 9.24 4.27
CA PHE A 155 -10.12 9.13 5.04
C PHE A 155 -11.35 8.94 4.13
N CYS A 156 -11.44 9.71 3.04
CA CYS A 156 -12.59 9.60 2.13
C CYS A 156 -12.49 8.35 1.21
N GLN A 157 -11.31 7.73 1.05
CA GLN A 157 -11.19 6.48 0.30
C GLN A 157 -11.41 5.25 1.20
N PRO A 158 -12.40 4.39 0.88
CA PRO A 158 -12.56 3.12 1.60
C PRO A 158 -11.28 2.29 1.53
N GLN A 159 -10.76 1.84 2.68
CA GLN A 159 -9.63 0.91 2.67
C GLN A 159 -10.16 -0.45 2.27
N SER A 160 -9.80 -0.87 1.06
CA SER A 160 -10.06 -2.23 0.60
C SER A 160 -8.80 -3.06 0.77
N LYS A 161 -8.90 -4.13 1.56
CA LYS A 161 -7.86 -5.16 1.65
C LYS A 161 -8.28 -6.35 0.79
N ILE A 162 -7.34 -6.86 0.01
CA ILE A 162 -7.57 -7.98 -0.90
C ILE A 162 -6.93 -9.23 -0.32
N TYR A 163 -7.67 -10.33 -0.34
CA TYR A 163 -7.27 -11.63 0.16
C TYR A 163 -7.44 -12.67 -0.94
N TRP A 164 -6.54 -13.65 -0.99
CA TRP A 164 -6.70 -14.86 -1.80
C TRP A 164 -7.24 -16.00 -0.95
N ILE A 165 -8.14 -16.77 -1.53
CA ILE A 165 -8.75 -17.96 -0.94
C ILE A 165 -8.49 -19.12 -1.89
N HIS A 166 -7.92 -20.22 -1.39
CA HIS A 166 -7.76 -21.42 -2.20
C HIS A 166 -9.14 -22.00 -2.55
N LEU A 167 -9.31 -22.50 -3.78
CA LEU A 167 -10.63 -22.98 -4.24
C LEU A 167 -11.17 -24.14 -3.40
N GLU A 168 -10.30 -24.96 -2.80
CA GLU A 168 -10.70 -26.04 -1.88
C GLU A 168 -11.33 -25.54 -0.58
N ASP A 169 -10.91 -24.35 -0.12
CA ASP A 169 -11.38 -23.74 1.12
C ASP A 169 -12.54 -22.75 0.90
N LEU A 170 -12.88 -22.47 -0.36
CA LEU A 170 -13.91 -21.51 -0.75
C LEU A 170 -15.26 -21.81 -0.08
N ALA A 171 -15.66 -23.09 -0.03
CA ALA A 171 -16.93 -23.48 0.58
C ALA A 171 -16.95 -23.20 2.09
N LYS A 172 -15.84 -23.44 2.80
CA LYS A 172 -15.70 -23.16 4.23
C LYS A 172 -15.79 -21.66 4.50
N VAL A 173 -15.09 -20.85 3.70
CA VAL A 173 -15.09 -19.39 3.84
C VAL A 173 -16.48 -18.81 3.54
N LYS A 174 -17.15 -19.27 2.48
CA LYS A 174 -18.52 -18.84 2.16
C LYS A 174 -19.49 -19.16 3.30
N SER A 175 -19.48 -20.39 3.80
CA SER A 175 -20.33 -20.79 4.92
C SER A 175 -20.04 -19.99 6.20
N TYR A 176 -18.77 -19.68 6.48
CA TYR A 176 -18.39 -18.82 7.58
C TYR A 176 -18.97 -17.41 7.41
N LEU A 177 -18.84 -16.80 6.23
CA LEU A 177 -19.39 -15.47 5.96
C LEU A 177 -20.92 -15.43 6.07
N GLU A 178 -21.62 -16.44 5.55
CA GLU A 178 -23.08 -16.58 5.62
C GLU A 178 -23.60 -16.69 7.06
N SER A 179 -22.76 -17.14 8.01
CA SER A 179 -23.15 -17.21 9.43
C SER A 179 -23.20 -15.84 10.13
N PHE A 180 -22.49 -14.83 9.62
CA PHE A 180 -22.41 -13.49 10.21
C PHE A 180 -23.12 -12.41 9.38
N LEU A 181 -23.31 -12.66 8.08
CA LEU A 181 -23.87 -11.71 7.13
C LEU A 181 -25.11 -12.32 6.49
N SER A 182 -26.28 -11.72 6.75
CA SER A 182 -27.50 -12.10 6.06
C SER A 182 -27.37 -11.79 4.57
N LEU A 183 -27.57 -12.80 3.72
CA LEU A 183 -27.53 -12.71 2.27
C LEU A 183 -28.57 -11.68 1.76
N THR A 184 -28.18 -10.41 1.72
CA THR A 184 -28.98 -9.39 1.04
C THR A 184 -28.69 -9.58 -0.45
N THR A 185 -29.49 -10.42 -1.10
CA THR A 185 -29.42 -10.76 -2.53
C THR A 185 -28.08 -11.33 -3.01
N VAL A 186 -27.96 -12.67 -2.95
CA VAL A 186 -27.00 -13.43 -3.78
C VAL A 186 -27.40 -13.25 -5.25
N LEU A 187 -27.00 -12.14 -5.85
CA LEU A 187 -26.89 -12.09 -7.29
C LEU A 187 -25.50 -12.63 -7.60
N ASP A 188 -25.42 -13.93 -7.86
CA ASP A 188 -24.24 -14.53 -8.49
C ASP A 188 -24.15 -13.92 -9.90
N MET A 189 -23.37 -12.84 -10.01
CA MET A 189 -23.30 -12.03 -11.21
C MET A 189 -22.11 -12.49 -12.05
N SER A 190 -22.38 -12.93 -13.27
CA SER A 190 -21.33 -13.16 -14.26
C SER A 190 -20.82 -11.81 -14.77
N MET A 191 -19.55 -11.54 -14.48
CA MET A 191 -18.86 -10.31 -14.87
C MET A 191 -17.85 -10.64 -15.97
N SER A 192 -17.69 -9.71 -16.91
CA SER A 192 -16.61 -9.73 -17.89
C SER A 192 -15.97 -8.36 -17.93
N ASP A 193 -14.66 -8.28 -17.71
CA ASP A 193 -13.87 -7.06 -17.82
C ASP A 193 -12.94 -7.17 -19.04
N VAL A 194 -12.89 -6.16 -19.89
CA VAL A 194 -11.94 -6.07 -21.02
C VAL A 194 -11.00 -4.90 -20.77
N PHE A 195 -9.71 -5.23 -20.64
CA PHE A 195 -8.63 -4.29 -20.38
C PHE A 195 -7.95 -3.84 -21.66
N PHE A 196 -7.48 -2.59 -21.64
CA PHE A 196 -6.86 -1.94 -22.77
C PHE A 196 -5.39 -1.64 -22.50
N ASP A 197 -4.55 -1.86 -23.50
CA ASP A 197 -3.16 -1.39 -23.51
C ASP A 197 -2.71 -1.14 -24.95
N ASN A 198 -1.53 -0.58 -25.12
CA ASN A 198 -0.90 -0.42 -26.42
C ASN A 198 0.15 -1.51 -26.68
N ARG A 199 0.69 -1.52 -27.91
CA ARG A 199 1.75 -2.47 -28.31
C ARG A 199 3.01 -2.37 -27.44
N ASN A 200 3.22 -1.21 -26.84
CA ASN A 200 4.37 -0.98 -25.98
C ASN A 200 4.12 -1.46 -24.55
N TRP A 201 2.91 -1.82 -24.12
CA TRP A 201 2.58 -2.16 -22.73
C TRP A 201 2.81 -1.01 -21.74
N ASP A 202 2.44 0.21 -22.14
CA ASP A 202 2.61 1.41 -21.31
C ASP A 202 1.73 1.36 -20.06
N VAL A 203 0.47 0.92 -20.18
CA VAL A 203 -0.45 0.83 -19.05
C VAL A 203 0.04 -0.25 -18.08
N TYR A 204 0.43 -1.43 -18.59
CA TYR A 204 1.01 -2.49 -17.77
C TYR A 204 2.25 -2.01 -17.01
N ARG A 205 3.23 -1.38 -17.69
CA ARG A 205 4.43 -0.85 -17.03
C ARG A 205 4.09 0.16 -15.94
N GLY A 206 3.17 1.06 -16.23
CA GLY A 206 2.64 2.02 -15.28
C GLY A 206 2.11 1.37 -14.01
N GLN A 207 1.23 0.38 -14.18
CA GLN A 207 0.63 -0.36 -13.06
C GLN A 207 1.66 -1.15 -12.24
N VAL A 208 2.71 -1.70 -12.87
CA VAL A 208 3.77 -2.43 -12.13
C VAL A 208 4.70 -1.47 -11.37
N GLN A 209 5.09 -0.35 -11.98
CA GLN A 209 6.08 0.59 -11.41
C GLN A 209 5.47 1.52 -10.37
N ALA A 210 4.32 2.12 -10.67
CA ALA A 210 3.62 3.05 -9.79
C ALA A 210 2.61 2.35 -8.87
N GLY A 211 2.42 1.04 -9.01
CA GLY A 211 1.31 0.31 -8.39
C GLY A 211 -0.03 0.78 -8.95
N ALA A 212 -1.03 0.87 -8.08
CA ALA A 212 -2.41 1.26 -8.43
C ALA A 212 -2.61 2.75 -8.78
N GLY A 213 -1.52 3.46 -9.07
CA GLY A 213 -1.50 4.89 -9.34
C GLY A 213 -1.63 5.24 -10.82
N ASP A 214 -1.05 4.50 -11.76
CA ASP A 214 -1.07 4.96 -13.16
C ASP A 214 -2.46 4.88 -13.81
N ASP A 215 -2.66 5.62 -14.90
CA ASP A 215 -3.92 5.68 -15.63
C ASP A 215 -4.26 4.33 -16.26
N MET A 216 -5.51 3.89 -16.14
CA MET A 216 -5.99 2.62 -16.65
C MET A 216 -7.46 2.69 -17.01
N ILE A 217 -7.85 1.99 -18.08
CA ILE A 217 -9.23 1.87 -18.52
C ILE A 217 -9.61 0.41 -18.77
N TRP A 218 -10.86 0.08 -18.45
CA TRP A 218 -11.48 -1.18 -18.84
C TRP A 218 -12.97 -0.97 -19.11
N LEU A 219 -13.53 -1.82 -19.97
CA LEU A 219 -14.96 -1.95 -20.12
C LEU A 219 -15.44 -3.16 -19.30
N ARG A 220 -16.54 -3.00 -18.58
CA ARG A 220 -17.13 -4.02 -17.70
C ARG A 220 -18.54 -4.34 -18.16
N TRP A 221 -18.81 -5.62 -18.35
CA TRP A 221 -20.13 -6.15 -18.64
C TRP A 221 -20.73 -6.75 -17.38
N HIS A 222 -21.98 -6.39 -17.11
CA HIS A 222 -22.84 -7.02 -16.12
C HIS A 222 -24.15 -7.44 -16.81
N GLY A 223 -24.23 -8.71 -17.22
CA GLY A 223 -25.30 -9.16 -18.11
C GLY A 223 -25.35 -8.31 -19.38
N PRO A 224 -26.48 -7.64 -19.71
CA PRO A 224 -26.60 -6.80 -20.90
C PRO A 224 -26.01 -5.39 -20.75
N LEU A 225 -25.68 -4.94 -19.54
CA LEU A 225 -25.20 -3.58 -19.26
C LEU A 225 -23.68 -3.49 -19.43
N VAL A 226 -23.21 -2.36 -19.99
CA VAL A 226 -21.78 -2.10 -20.24
C VAL A 226 -21.36 -0.79 -19.60
N PHE A 227 -20.27 -0.83 -18.85
CA PHE A 227 -19.71 0.32 -18.16
C PHE A 227 -18.26 0.54 -18.57
N ALA A 228 -17.92 1.76 -18.97
CA ALA A 228 -16.54 2.20 -19.15
C ALA A 228 -16.01 2.75 -17.82
N GLU A 229 -15.06 2.05 -17.21
CA GLU A 229 -14.40 2.48 -15.98
C GLU A 229 -12.99 2.98 -16.29
N TYR A 230 -12.71 4.22 -15.87
CA TYR A 230 -11.41 4.85 -15.96
C TYR A 230 -10.89 5.15 -14.57
N LYS A 231 -9.64 4.78 -14.31
CA LYS A 231 -8.95 5.03 -13.05
C LYS A 231 -7.66 5.76 -13.33
N SER A 232 -7.44 6.85 -12.60
CA SER A 232 -6.20 7.63 -12.57
C SER A 232 -5.65 7.68 -11.14
N GLN A 233 -4.50 8.34 -10.95
CA GLN A 233 -3.95 8.62 -9.63
C GLN A 233 -4.95 9.33 -8.75
N THR A 234 -5.80 10.20 -9.30
CA THR A 234 -6.60 11.16 -8.53
C THR A 234 -8.10 10.99 -8.67
N LEU A 235 -8.56 10.18 -9.62
CA LEU A 235 -9.95 10.13 -10.04
C LEU A 235 -10.34 8.72 -10.46
N ARG A 236 -11.62 8.36 -10.26
CA ARG A 236 -12.20 7.14 -10.79
C ARG A 236 -13.55 7.47 -11.38
N GLU A 237 -13.67 7.32 -12.69
CA GLU A 237 -14.88 7.67 -13.42
C GLU A 237 -15.53 6.41 -14.00
N CYS A 238 -16.86 6.43 -14.11
CA CYS A 238 -17.64 5.34 -14.69
C CYS A 238 -18.73 5.93 -15.60
N ILE A 239 -18.85 5.40 -16.82
CA ILE A 239 -19.89 5.79 -17.78
C ILE A 239 -20.61 4.54 -18.26
N GLU A 240 -21.94 4.57 -18.22
CA GLU A 240 -22.76 3.56 -18.88
C GLU A 240 -22.79 3.80 -20.40
N LEU A 241 -22.52 2.73 -21.15
CA LEU A 241 -22.53 2.70 -22.61
C LEU A 241 -23.67 1.81 -23.11
N LYS A 242 -24.36 2.24 -24.17
CA LYS A 242 -25.27 1.35 -24.89
C LYS A 242 -24.47 0.32 -25.70
N PRO A 243 -24.98 -0.90 -25.92
CA PRO A 243 -24.28 -1.93 -26.69
C PRO A 243 -23.78 -1.48 -28.07
N GLU A 244 -24.53 -0.63 -28.75
CA GLU A 244 -24.21 -0.08 -30.08
C GLU A 244 -23.00 0.88 -30.05
N GLU A 245 -22.78 1.56 -28.92
CA GLU A 245 -21.74 2.58 -28.74
C GLU A 245 -20.38 1.95 -28.40
N VAL A 246 -20.40 0.75 -27.80
CA VAL A 246 -19.21 0.06 -27.27
C VAL A 246 -18.09 -0.03 -28.30
N LYS A 247 -18.41 -0.43 -29.53
CA LYS A 247 -17.40 -0.60 -30.58
C LYS A 247 -16.77 0.73 -30.98
N ALA A 248 -17.59 1.75 -31.21
CA ALA A 248 -17.10 3.09 -31.54
C ALA A 248 -16.27 3.68 -30.39
N PHE A 249 -16.69 3.45 -29.14
CA PHE A 249 -15.99 3.91 -27.94
C PHE A 249 -14.64 3.25 -27.75
N ALA A 250 -14.59 1.92 -27.87
CA ALA A 250 -13.36 1.13 -27.70
C ALA A 250 -12.31 1.46 -28.77
N GLU A 251 -12.74 1.79 -29.99
CA GLU A 251 -11.85 2.19 -31.08
C GLU A 251 -11.43 3.67 -31.02
N GLY A 252 -11.89 4.44 -30.01
CA GLY A 252 -11.59 5.86 -29.89
C GLY A 252 -12.33 6.72 -30.92
N ARG A 253 -13.42 6.24 -31.52
CA ARG A 253 -14.21 6.94 -32.55
C ARG A 253 -15.51 7.54 -32.01
N TYR A 254 -15.76 7.45 -30.70
CA TYR A 254 -16.99 7.94 -30.08
C TYR A 254 -16.89 9.43 -29.81
N SER A 255 -17.71 10.22 -30.50
CA SER A 255 -17.66 11.68 -30.42
C SER A 255 -18.59 12.23 -29.33
N ILE A 256 -18.34 13.46 -28.89
CA ILE A 256 -19.27 14.18 -28.01
C ILE A 256 -20.66 14.30 -28.67
N ALA A 257 -20.71 14.47 -30.00
CA ALA A 257 -21.96 14.59 -30.72
C ALA A 257 -22.80 13.31 -30.62
N ASP A 258 -22.16 12.14 -30.62
CA ASP A 258 -22.83 10.85 -30.42
C ASP A 258 -23.38 10.72 -29.00
N TYR A 259 -22.65 11.22 -28.00
CA TYR A 259 -23.13 11.29 -26.62
C TYR A 259 -24.28 12.30 -26.43
N MET A 260 -24.18 13.50 -27.01
CA MET A 260 -25.21 14.54 -26.91
C MET A 260 -26.51 14.13 -27.60
N ARG A 261 -26.47 13.29 -28.64
CA ARG A 261 -27.68 12.69 -29.23
C ARG A 261 -28.42 11.78 -28.24
N ARG A 262 -27.73 11.24 -27.24
CA ARG A 262 -28.28 10.38 -26.18
C ARG A 262 -28.75 11.17 -24.97
N ALA A 263 -28.01 12.22 -24.58
CA ALA A 263 -28.33 13.03 -23.41
C ALA A 263 -29.48 14.00 -23.74
N ASN A 264 -30.66 13.82 -23.13
CA ASN A 264 -31.63 14.91 -23.04
C ASN A 264 -30.96 16.10 -22.33
N GLU A 265 -31.38 17.33 -22.65
CA GLU A 265 -30.80 18.63 -22.22
C GLU A 265 -30.61 18.85 -20.71
N ALA A 266 -30.91 17.86 -19.87
CA ALA A 266 -30.81 17.91 -18.41
C ALA A 266 -29.56 17.23 -17.82
N ASP A 267 -28.71 16.56 -18.60
CA ASP A 267 -27.59 15.80 -18.03
C ASP A 267 -26.25 16.56 -18.01
N SER A 268 -25.65 16.56 -16.82
CA SER A 268 -24.60 17.47 -16.35
C SER A 268 -23.33 17.51 -17.22
N GLY A 269 -22.79 18.71 -17.49
CA GLY A 269 -21.56 18.91 -18.28
C GLY A 269 -20.31 18.15 -17.79
N LYS A 270 -20.33 17.57 -16.58
CA LYS A 270 -19.27 16.69 -16.06
C LYS A 270 -19.13 15.40 -16.86
N SER A 271 -20.22 14.80 -17.35
CA SER A 271 -20.15 13.54 -18.10
C SER A 271 -19.48 13.72 -19.48
N ILE A 272 -19.62 14.90 -20.10
CA ILE A 272 -18.94 15.24 -21.36
C ILE A 272 -17.43 15.34 -21.17
N GLU A 273 -16.97 15.99 -20.09
CA GLU A 273 -15.54 16.11 -19.79
C GLU A 273 -14.90 14.74 -19.55
N THR A 274 -15.58 13.86 -18.82
CA THR A 274 -15.14 12.47 -18.60
C THR A 274 -14.98 11.72 -19.92
N ILE A 275 -15.98 11.79 -20.81
CA ILE A 275 -15.92 11.11 -22.12
C ILE A 275 -14.75 11.63 -22.94
N LEU A 276 -14.58 12.95 -23.00
CA LEU A 276 -13.48 13.58 -23.70
C LEU A 276 -12.13 13.12 -23.16
N ARG A 277 -11.98 13.07 -21.83
CA ARG A 277 -10.75 12.64 -21.18
C ARG A 277 -10.42 11.19 -21.52
N ILE A 278 -11.41 10.31 -21.42
CA ILE A 278 -11.26 8.89 -21.73
C ILE A 278 -10.94 8.67 -23.22
N GLN A 279 -11.69 9.30 -24.12
CA GLN A 279 -11.45 9.17 -25.57
C GLN A 279 -10.06 9.71 -25.94
N THR A 280 -9.65 10.84 -25.36
CA THR A 280 -8.29 11.40 -25.53
C THR A 280 -7.23 10.43 -25.02
N PHE A 281 -7.46 9.76 -23.89
CA PHE A 281 -6.54 8.77 -23.33
C PHE A 281 -6.39 7.54 -24.26
N ILE A 282 -7.50 7.00 -24.76
CA ILE A 282 -7.49 5.88 -25.72
C ILE A 282 -6.72 6.26 -27.00
N GLN A 283 -7.03 7.42 -27.58
CA GLN A 283 -6.43 7.88 -28.83
C GLN A 283 -4.94 8.23 -28.68
N SER A 284 -4.59 9.03 -27.68
CA SER A 284 -3.22 9.53 -27.48
C SER A 284 -2.22 8.41 -27.18
N ARG A 285 -2.66 7.37 -26.46
CA ARG A 285 -1.83 6.21 -26.14
C ARG A 285 -2.00 5.04 -27.11
N GLN A 286 -2.87 5.15 -28.11
CA GLN A 286 -3.17 4.10 -29.10
C GLN A 286 -3.58 2.77 -28.44
N LEU A 287 -4.50 2.86 -27.48
CA LEU A 287 -4.94 1.71 -26.69
C LEU A 287 -5.86 0.81 -27.51
N ASN A 288 -5.70 -0.50 -27.35
CA ASN A 288 -6.55 -1.53 -27.93
C ASN A 288 -6.95 -2.54 -26.85
N PRO A 289 -8.06 -3.27 -27.01
CA PRO A 289 -8.38 -4.41 -26.16
C PRO A 289 -7.24 -5.43 -26.21
N VAL A 290 -6.77 -5.90 -25.05
CA VAL A 290 -5.65 -6.86 -24.94
C VAL A 290 -5.98 -8.08 -24.10
N LEU A 291 -6.79 -7.92 -23.05
CA LEU A 291 -7.07 -8.97 -22.07
C LEU A 291 -8.53 -8.93 -21.64
N GLN A 292 -9.18 -10.08 -21.67
CA GLN A 292 -10.49 -10.30 -21.07
C GLN A 292 -10.33 -11.05 -19.74
N CYS A 293 -11.06 -10.63 -18.71
CA CYS A 293 -11.17 -11.32 -17.44
C CYS A 293 -12.64 -11.61 -17.15
N THR A 294 -13.01 -12.89 -17.10
CA THR A 294 -14.35 -13.33 -16.71
C THR A 294 -14.31 -13.89 -15.30
N TYR A 295 -15.33 -13.59 -14.50
CA TYR A 295 -15.43 -14.07 -13.12
C TYR A 295 -16.88 -13.98 -12.62
N ARG A 296 -17.15 -14.68 -11.53
CA ARG A 296 -18.43 -14.63 -10.82
C ARG A 296 -18.29 -13.84 -9.54
N ARG A 297 -19.07 -12.77 -9.39
CA ARG A 297 -19.05 -11.90 -8.21
C ARG A 297 -20.19 -12.25 -7.26
N THR A 298 -19.84 -12.42 -5.99
CA THR A 298 -20.77 -12.49 -4.87
C THR A 298 -20.46 -11.34 -3.91
N GLU A 299 -21.47 -10.56 -3.53
CA GLU A 299 -21.31 -9.48 -2.56
C GLU A 299 -22.04 -9.84 -1.27
N PHE A 300 -21.36 -9.67 -0.13
CA PHE A 300 -21.92 -9.91 1.20
C PHE A 300 -22.08 -8.57 1.92
N ARG A 301 -23.22 -8.40 2.59
CA ARG A 301 -23.54 -7.21 3.39
C ARG A 301 -24.16 -7.61 4.71
N SER A 302 -23.84 -6.86 5.76
CA SER A 302 -24.57 -6.93 7.02
C SER A 302 -25.83 -6.07 6.93
N LEU A 303 -26.99 -6.62 7.27
CA LEU A 303 -28.24 -5.85 7.35
C LEU A 303 -28.23 -4.84 8.51
N ASN A 304 -27.40 -5.08 9.53
CA ASN A 304 -27.37 -4.31 10.77
C ASN A 304 -26.16 -3.37 10.87
N ASP A 305 -25.14 -3.57 10.05
CA ASP A 305 -23.88 -2.82 10.08
C ASP A 305 -23.57 -2.29 8.68
N SER A 306 -23.71 -0.97 8.49
CA SER A 306 -23.44 -0.30 7.22
C SER A 306 -21.94 -0.17 6.93
N GLY A 307 -21.06 -0.57 7.86
CA GLY A 307 -19.64 -0.27 7.77
C GLY A 307 -18.76 -1.31 7.07
N ILE A 308 -19.29 -2.51 6.78
CA ILE A 308 -18.51 -3.63 6.21
C ILE A 308 -19.15 -4.13 4.92
N CYS A 309 -18.40 -4.09 3.82
CA CYS A 309 -18.76 -4.66 2.53
C CYS A 309 -17.70 -5.65 2.06
N LEU A 310 -18.12 -6.89 1.73
CA LEU A 310 -17.23 -7.91 1.21
C LEU A 310 -17.62 -8.26 -0.22
N ARG A 311 -16.64 -8.33 -1.10
CA ARG A 311 -16.81 -8.75 -2.49
C ARG A 311 -15.94 -9.95 -2.77
N MET A 312 -16.54 -11.04 -3.19
CA MET A 312 -15.85 -12.28 -3.51
C MET A 312 -15.97 -12.55 -5.00
N ASP A 313 -14.83 -12.58 -5.67
CA ASP A 313 -14.72 -12.94 -7.08
C ASP A 313 -14.22 -14.39 -7.18
N THR A 314 -14.97 -15.23 -7.87
CA THR A 314 -14.69 -16.67 -8.06
C THR A 314 -14.61 -17.01 -9.54
N GLN A 315 -14.02 -18.17 -9.87
CA GLN A 315 -13.86 -18.65 -11.25
C GLN A 315 -13.13 -17.63 -12.17
N LEU A 316 -12.15 -16.90 -11.62
CA LEU A 316 -11.38 -15.92 -12.40
C LEU A 316 -10.68 -16.63 -13.57
N THR A 317 -11.00 -16.19 -14.78
CA THR A 317 -10.45 -16.73 -16.02
C THR A 317 -9.97 -15.58 -16.88
N PHE A 318 -8.74 -15.69 -17.39
CA PHE A 318 -8.11 -14.72 -18.26
C PHE A 318 -8.00 -15.28 -19.68
N ALA A 319 -8.36 -14.47 -20.66
CA ALA A 319 -8.26 -14.80 -22.08
C ALA A 319 -7.71 -13.60 -22.87
N LYS A 320 -7.04 -13.86 -23.99
CA LYS A 320 -6.55 -12.78 -24.86
C LYS A 320 -7.74 -12.13 -25.55
N SER A 321 -7.82 -10.81 -25.52
CA SER A 321 -8.86 -10.04 -26.20
C SER A 321 -8.24 -9.28 -27.37
N GLY A 322 -8.86 -9.36 -28.54
CA GLY A 322 -8.50 -8.53 -29.71
C GLY A 322 -9.61 -7.58 -30.17
N ASN A 323 -10.86 -7.90 -29.82
CA ASN A 323 -12.06 -7.15 -30.20
C ASN A 323 -12.87 -6.74 -28.97
N CYS A 324 -13.64 -5.66 -29.11
CA CYS A 324 -14.53 -5.14 -28.08
C CYS A 324 -15.87 -4.69 -28.71
N PRO A 325 -17.02 -5.29 -28.35
CA PRO A 325 -17.19 -6.36 -27.36
C PRO A 325 -16.48 -7.67 -27.75
N PRO A 326 -16.14 -8.54 -26.79
CA PRO A 326 -15.49 -9.81 -27.09
C PRO A 326 -16.47 -10.75 -27.83
N GLU A 327 -16.05 -11.31 -28.97
CA GLU A 327 -16.92 -12.11 -29.86
C GLU A 327 -17.26 -13.50 -29.29
N HIS A 328 -16.36 -14.10 -28.51
CA HIS A 328 -16.56 -15.41 -27.88
C HIS A 328 -15.97 -15.44 -26.46
N ILE A 329 -16.68 -16.08 -25.52
CA ILE A 329 -16.10 -16.49 -24.24
C ILE A 329 -15.21 -17.69 -24.53
N LEU A 330 -13.89 -17.47 -24.65
CA LEU A 330 -12.94 -18.54 -24.95
C LEU A 330 -12.93 -19.56 -23.79
N THR A 331 -13.35 -20.78 -24.08
CA THR A 331 -13.36 -21.92 -23.15
C THR A 331 -12.37 -22.99 -23.64
N GLY A 332 -11.20 -23.11 -22.98
CA GLY A 332 -10.21 -24.13 -23.35
C GLY A 332 -8.78 -23.78 -22.92
N ASP A 333 -7.79 -24.43 -23.57
CA ASP A 333 -6.34 -24.28 -23.33
C ASP A 333 -5.79 -22.86 -23.61
N GLU A 334 -6.54 -22.00 -24.29
CA GLU A 334 -6.17 -20.61 -24.57
C GLU A 334 -6.47 -19.65 -23.40
N ALA A 335 -7.12 -20.14 -22.34
CA ALA A 335 -7.53 -19.35 -21.19
C ALA A 335 -6.81 -19.80 -19.91
N TYR A 336 -6.28 -18.83 -19.17
CA TYR A 336 -5.64 -19.09 -17.88
C TYR A 336 -6.67 -18.97 -16.75
N ARG A 337 -6.90 -20.08 -16.04
CA ARG A 337 -7.80 -20.14 -14.87
C ARG A 337 -7.01 -19.96 -13.59
N VAL A 338 -7.43 -19.00 -12.77
CA VAL A 338 -6.76 -18.72 -11.49
C VAL A 338 -7.17 -19.78 -10.46
N PRO A 339 -6.22 -20.41 -9.74
CA PRO A 339 -6.52 -21.43 -8.73
C PRO A 339 -7.00 -20.85 -7.39
N TYR A 340 -7.33 -19.56 -7.34
CA TYR A 340 -7.74 -18.84 -6.15
C TYR A 340 -9.00 -18.01 -6.43
N ALA A 341 -9.83 -17.85 -5.42
CA ALA A 341 -10.84 -16.80 -5.35
C ALA A 341 -10.24 -15.54 -4.72
N VAL A 342 -10.77 -14.38 -5.09
CA VAL A 342 -10.30 -13.08 -4.60
C VAL A 342 -11.38 -12.46 -3.73
N LEU A 343 -11.08 -12.22 -2.46
CA LEU A 343 -11.97 -11.57 -1.50
C LEU A 343 -11.47 -10.16 -1.22
N ALA A 344 -12.26 -9.15 -1.55
CA ALA A 344 -12.01 -7.76 -1.18
C ALA A 344 -12.90 -7.39 0.01
N ILE A 345 -12.27 -7.03 1.13
CA ILE A 345 -12.95 -6.54 2.33
C ILE A 345 -12.80 -5.03 2.35
N THR A 346 -13.92 -4.32 2.38
CA THR A 346 -13.98 -2.87 2.44
C THR A 346 -14.61 -2.46 3.76
N THR A 347 -13.86 -1.69 4.57
CA THR A 347 -14.34 -1.17 5.86
C THR A 347 -14.35 0.35 5.85
N THR A 348 -15.44 0.94 6.35
CA THR A 348 -15.59 2.40 6.47
C THR A 348 -15.12 2.92 7.82
N ASP A 349 -15.27 2.13 8.88
CA ASP A 349 -14.92 2.55 10.23
C ASP A 349 -13.42 2.34 10.49
N ARG A 350 -12.77 3.39 11.02
CA ARG A 350 -11.34 3.41 11.37
C ARG A 350 -11.09 3.65 12.85
N GLU A 351 -12.06 4.22 13.58
CA GLU A 351 -11.84 4.70 14.95
C GLU A 351 -12.23 3.68 16.02
N THR A 352 -12.82 2.57 15.62
CA THR A 352 -12.94 1.42 16.50
C THR A 352 -12.18 0.24 15.92
N ASP A 353 -11.16 -0.18 16.65
CA ASP A 353 -10.51 -1.50 16.58
C ASP A 353 -11.52 -2.64 16.91
N CYS A 354 -12.84 -2.39 16.80
CA CYS A 354 -13.86 -3.40 16.68
C CYS A 354 -14.13 -3.67 15.19
N HIS A 355 -13.09 -4.10 14.46
CA HIS A 355 -13.37 -5.16 13.51
C HIS A 355 -14.05 -6.26 14.33
N SER A 356 -15.35 -6.44 14.09
CA SER A 356 -16.17 -7.48 14.70
C SER A 356 -15.32 -8.74 14.83
N ILE A 357 -15.27 -9.37 16.02
CA ILE A 357 -14.32 -10.45 16.35
C ILE A 357 -14.21 -11.51 15.24
N TRP A 358 -15.31 -11.77 14.53
CA TRP A 358 -15.36 -12.67 13.38
C TRP A 358 -14.50 -12.23 12.17
N LEU A 359 -14.39 -10.93 11.88
CA LEU A 359 -13.60 -10.40 10.77
C LEU A 359 -12.10 -10.47 11.09
N SER A 360 -11.73 -10.17 12.33
CA SER A 360 -10.36 -10.36 12.83
C SER A 360 -9.97 -11.84 12.81
N HIS A 361 -10.90 -12.71 13.22
CA HIS A 361 -10.71 -14.14 13.12
C HIS A 361 -10.57 -14.60 11.66
N LEU A 362 -11.43 -14.11 10.75
CA LEU A 362 -11.34 -14.45 9.32
C LEU A 362 -10.00 -14.04 8.73
N THR A 363 -9.56 -12.80 8.96
CA THR A 363 -8.33 -12.24 8.37
C THR A 363 -7.04 -12.83 8.96
N THR A 364 -7.08 -13.35 10.19
CA THR A 364 -5.96 -14.07 10.80
C THR A 364 -5.99 -15.58 10.52
N ASN A 365 -7.10 -16.10 9.98
CA ASN A 365 -7.27 -17.51 9.67
C ASN A 365 -6.39 -17.92 8.48
N HIS A 366 -5.92 -19.17 8.49
CA HIS A 366 -5.16 -19.77 7.40
C HIS A 366 -5.93 -19.92 6.08
N LEU A 367 -7.25 -19.74 6.10
CA LEU A 367 -8.13 -19.86 4.94
C LEU A 367 -8.04 -18.68 3.97
N VAL A 368 -7.55 -17.53 4.43
CA VAL A 368 -7.41 -16.31 3.62
C VAL A 368 -5.98 -15.79 3.71
N HIS A 369 -5.44 -15.36 2.57
CA HIS A 369 -4.08 -14.84 2.49
C HIS A 369 -4.11 -13.38 2.06
N GLU A 370 -3.68 -12.46 2.94
CA GLU A 370 -3.61 -11.03 2.63
C GLU A 370 -2.62 -10.75 1.50
N MET A 371 -3.06 -10.03 0.48
CA MET A 371 -2.25 -9.59 -0.64
C MET A 371 -1.86 -8.13 -0.48
N SER A 372 -0.61 -7.91 -0.09
CA SER A 372 0.04 -6.59 -0.04
C SER A 372 1.40 -6.67 -0.76
N PRO A 373 1.66 -5.86 -1.80
CA PRO A 373 0.87 -4.72 -2.31
C PRO A 373 -0.28 -5.09 -3.27
N GLN A 374 -1.15 -4.11 -3.55
CA GLN A 374 -2.48 -4.23 -4.20
C GLN A 374 -2.52 -5.15 -5.44
N PHE A 375 -3.19 -6.29 -5.31
CA PHE A 375 -3.46 -7.21 -6.42
C PHE A 375 -4.27 -6.53 -7.54
N SER A 376 -3.81 -6.64 -8.79
CA SER A 376 -4.52 -6.20 -9.98
C SER A 376 -4.81 -7.38 -10.89
N LYS A 377 -6.09 -7.59 -11.24
CA LYS A 377 -6.50 -8.62 -12.20
C LYS A 377 -5.81 -8.45 -13.55
N TYR A 378 -5.69 -7.21 -14.01
CA TYR A 378 -5.03 -6.90 -15.28
C TYR A 378 -3.55 -7.27 -15.26
N VAL A 379 -2.80 -6.80 -14.26
CA VAL A 379 -1.36 -7.08 -14.16
C VAL A 379 -1.10 -8.58 -14.04
N HIS A 380 -1.90 -9.29 -13.24
CA HIS A 380 -1.78 -10.73 -13.08
C HIS A 380 -2.13 -11.49 -14.37
N GLY A 381 -3.25 -11.18 -15.01
CA GLY A 381 -3.63 -11.85 -16.25
C GLY A 381 -2.69 -11.55 -17.41
N ALA A 382 -2.22 -10.31 -17.52
CA ALA A 382 -1.25 -9.90 -18.54
C ALA A 382 0.10 -10.60 -18.34
N SER A 383 0.58 -10.74 -17.10
CA SER A 383 1.86 -11.44 -16.84
C SER A 383 1.81 -12.94 -17.07
N GLN A 384 0.65 -13.57 -16.92
CA GLN A 384 0.47 -15.01 -17.10
C GLN A 384 0.20 -15.38 -18.56
N LEU A 385 -0.61 -14.59 -19.28
CA LEU A 385 -1.13 -14.96 -20.60
C LEU A 385 -0.48 -14.20 -21.76
N LEU A 386 -0.01 -12.97 -21.52
CA LEU A 386 0.49 -12.10 -22.57
C LEU A 386 2.03 -12.07 -22.52
N ALA A 387 2.67 -11.97 -23.68
CA ALA A 387 4.12 -11.81 -23.79
C ALA A 387 4.56 -10.39 -23.40
N VAL A 388 4.26 -9.99 -22.16
CA VAL A 388 4.64 -8.70 -21.60
C VAL A 388 6.12 -8.66 -21.24
N PRO A 389 6.76 -7.48 -21.30
CA PRO A 389 8.14 -7.33 -20.85
C PRO A 389 8.26 -7.73 -19.37
N GLN A 390 9.24 -8.57 -19.07
CA GLN A 390 9.59 -8.88 -17.68
C GLN A 390 10.21 -7.63 -17.06
N ILE A 391 9.42 -6.90 -16.28
CA ILE A 391 9.89 -5.74 -15.52
C ILE A 391 10.58 -6.32 -14.30
N GLN A 392 11.91 -6.32 -14.29
CA GLN A 392 12.61 -6.51 -13.02
C GLN A 392 12.20 -5.36 -12.12
N LEU A 393 11.45 -5.66 -11.05
CA LEU A 393 11.40 -4.76 -9.91
C LEU A 393 12.83 -4.68 -9.43
N SER A 394 13.55 -3.63 -9.83
CA SER A 394 14.79 -3.26 -9.16
C SER A 394 14.41 -3.19 -7.69
N ASN A 395 14.98 -4.10 -6.89
CA ASN A 395 14.90 -3.99 -5.45
C ASN A 395 15.18 -2.52 -5.13
N VAL A 396 14.20 -1.81 -4.56
CA VAL A 396 14.43 -0.52 -3.92
C VAL A 396 15.18 -0.84 -2.62
N THR A 397 16.35 -1.48 -2.73
CA THR A 397 17.51 -1.08 -1.97
C THR A 397 17.85 0.31 -2.47
N ALA A 398 17.43 1.32 -1.73
CA ALA A 398 17.87 2.68 -1.91
C ALA A 398 19.38 2.77 -1.66
N ASN A 399 20.16 2.38 -2.68
CA ASN A 399 21.55 2.75 -2.83
C ASN A 399 21.63 3.59 -4.10
N ASN A 400 21.41 4.89 -3.89
CA ASN A 400 22.11 5.90 -4.65
C ASN A 400 23.60 5.60 -4.50
N ASP A 401 24.28 5.23 -5.57
CA ASP A 401 25.54 5.83 -5.99
C ASP A 401 26.05 5.10 -7.24
N ASP A 402 26.35 5.90 -8.27
CA ASP A 402 27.18 5.60 -9.45
C ASP A 402 26.60 4.70 -10.57
N LYS A 403 26.61 5.05 -11.86
CA LYS A 403 27.26 6.13 -12.65
C LYS A 403 26.54 6.18 -14.01
N ARG A 404 26.16 7.37 -14.50
CA ARG A 404 26.86 8.01 -15.63
C ARG A 404 27.55 7.02 -16.58
N SER A 405 26.88 6.66 -17.67
CA SER A 405 27.27 7.06 -19.03
C SER A 405 26.64 6.12 -20.07
N LEU A 406 25.63 6.61 -20.80
CA LEU A 406 25.37 6.28 -22.20
C LEU A 406 24.44 7.37 -22.75
N GLN A 407 25.07 8.36 -23.39
CA GLN A 407 24.42 9.41 -24.17
C GLN A 407 24.28 8.96 -25.63
N SER A 408 23.27 9.55 -26.29
CA SER A 408 23.03 9.68 -27.73
C SER A 408 22.39 8.46 -28.42
N HIS A 409 21.28 8.57 -29.17
CA HIS A 409 20.82 9.66 -30.02
C HIS A 409 19.30 9.96 -29.89
N SER A 410 18.94 11.23 -29.73
CA SER A 410 17.65 11.76 -30.17
C SER A 410 17.89 13.09 -30.90
N ALA A 411 17.33 13.20 -32.09
CA ALA A 411 17.39 14.41 -32.91
C ALA A 411 16.13 15.25 -32.68
N SER A 412 16.37 16.43 -32.07
CA SER A 412 15.75 17.76 -32.33
C SER A 412 14.26 18.03 -32.05
N PRO A 413 13.86 19.31 -31.89
CA PRO A 413 14.54 20.39 -31.13
C PRO A 413 13.55 21.24 -30.29
N THR A 414 14.01 21.93 -29.23
CA THR A 414 13.56 23.30 -28.90
C THR A 414 14.60 23.96 -28.00
N VAL A 415 15.02 25.16 -28.43
CA VAL A 415 16.18 25.96 -28.02
C VAL A 415 15.98 26.65 -26.67
N VAL A 416 16.96 26.56 -25.77
CA VAL A 416 17.22 27.59 -24.72
C VAL A 416 18.73 27.75 -24.52
N VAL A 417 19.17 29.01 -24.56
CA VAL A 417 20.54 29.53 -24.48
C VAL A 417 21.15 29.37 -23.08
N GLU A 418 22.44 29.02 -23.03
CA GLU A 418 23.29 28.83 -21.85
C GLU A 418 24.16 30.07 -21.58
N MET A 419 24.52 30.35 -20.31
CA MET A 419 25.64 31.22 -19.94
C MET A 419 26.20 30.77 -18.57
N ASP A 420 27.54 30.71 -18.52
CA ASP A 420 28.42 29.96 -17.63
C ASP A 420 28.58 30.40 -16.14
N GLN A 421 28.88 29.37 -15.33
CA GLN A 421 29.85 29.20 -14.23
C GLN A 421 30.34 30.41 -13.39
N ILE A 422 30.23 30.28 -12.04
CA ILE A 422 31.35 30.37 -11.06
C ILE A 422 30.97 29.56 -9.78
N GLU A 423 31.70 28.49 -9.46
CA GLU A 423 31.78 27.91 -8.10
C GLU A 423 32.88 28.61 -7.28
N PRO A 424 32.74 28.66 -5.94
CA PRO A 424 33.84 28.08 -5.16
C PRO A 424 33.36 27.16 -4.03
N SER A 425 33.81 25.91 -4.13
CA SER A 425 34.51 25.10 -3.12
C SER A 425 34.12 25.16 -1.63
N LEU A 426 33.99 23.94 -1.09
CA LEU A 426 34.29 23.47 0.28
C LEU A 426 33.26 23.72 1.39
N LYS A 427 32.66 22.61 1.87
CA LYS A 427 33.03 21.99 3.16
C LYS A 427 32.28 20.66 3.38
N LYS A 428 33.05 19.57 3.57
CA LYS A 428 32.57 18.26 4.02
C LYS A 428 31.86 18.40 5.38
N LYS A 429 30.57 18.07 5.45
CA LYS A 429 29.83 17.90 6.72
C LYS A 429 29.81 16.42 7.14
N LYS A 430 30.24 16.20 8.38
CA LYS A 430 30.29 14.92 9.10
C LYS A 430 28.94 14.19 9.04
N LYS A 431 28.95 12.89 8.71
CA LYS A 431 27.81 11.97 8.83
C LYS A 431 27.41 11.86 10.31
N GLY A 432 26.25 12.42 10.66
CA GLY A 432 25.57 12.13 11.92
C GLY A 432 24.84 10.79 11.81
N ASN A 433 24.93 9.98 12.86
CA ASN A 433 24.25 8.70 13.01
C ASN A 433 22.73 8.85 12.78
N LYS A 434 22.21 8.20 11.72
CA LYS A 434 20.77 8.00 11.53
C LYS A 434 20.40 6.65 12.15
N THR A 435 19.51 6.68 13.13
CA THR A 435 18.90 5.48 13.73
C THR A 435 17.93 4.87 12.72
N VAL A 436 18.25 3.66 12.26
CA VAL A 436 17.37 2.85 11.40
C VAL A 436 16.30 2.20 12.27
N LYS A 437 15.04 2.28 11.84
CA LYS A 437 13.88 1.68 12.53
C LYS A 437 14.05 0.16 12.58
N VAL A 438 14.13 -0.42 13.78
CA VAL A 438 14.27 -1.87 13.95
C VAL A 438 12.98 -2.57 13.51
N GLU A 439 13.07 -3.53 12.60
CA GLU A 439 11.91 -4.28 12.13
C GLU A 439 11.31 -5.13 13.27
N PRO A 440 9.99 -5.05 13.51
CA PRO A 440 9.32 -5.86 14.55
C PRO A 440 9.53 -7.38 14.37
N LYS A 441 9.72 -7.82 13.11
CA LYS A 441 9.92 -9.23 12.75
C LYS A 441 11.14 -9.86 13.44
N ALA A 442 12.20 -9.09 13.71
CA ALA A 442 13.39 -9.59 14.37
C ALA A 442 13.18 -9.90 15.87
N PHE A 443 12.30 -9.15 16.54
CA PHE A 443 11.93 -9.39 17.93
C PHE A 443 11.07 -10.65 18.05
N PHE A 444 10.06 -10.80 17.18
CA PHE A 444 9.22 -11.99 17.16
C PHE A 444 10.02 -13.27 16.82
N ALA A 445 11.03 -13.17 15.95
CA ALA A 445 11.93 -14.30 15.67
C ALA A 445 12.76 -14.70 16.91
N ASN A 446 13.24 -13.73 17.71
CA ASN A 446 13.98 -13.99 18.94
C ASN A 446 13.10 -14.65 20.01
N GLU A 447 11.87 -14.15 20.19
CA GLU A 447 10.88 -14.73 21.10
C GLU A 447 10.53 -16.17 20.73
N ARG A 448 10.27 -16.44 19.44
CA ARG A 448 10.00 -17.79 18.95
C ARG A 448 11.14 -18.75 19.27
N THR A 449 12.39 -18.34 19.03
CA THR A 449 13.55 -19.19 19.34
C THR A 449 13.70 -19.45 20.84
N PHE A 450 13.43 -18.46 21.68
CA PHE A 450 13.45 -18.63 23.14
C PHE A 450 12.38 -19.63 23.61
N ILE A 451 11.15 -19.51 23.07
CA ILE A 451 10.04 -20.43 23.37
C ILE A 451 10.40 -21.86 22.95
N SER A 452 11.00 -22.06 21.78
CA SER A 452 11.42 -23.41 21.35
C SER A 452 12.49 -24.03 22.26
N TRP A 453 13.42 -23.25 22.80
CA TRP A 453 14.40 -23.74 23.77
C TRP A 453 13.77 -24.12 25.10
N LEU A 454 12.81 -23.31 25.58
CA LEU A 454 12.07 -23.63 26.82
C LEU A 454 11.19 -24.87 26.68
N GLN A 455 10.55 -25.07 25.53
CA GLN A 455 9.79 -26.29 25.24
C GLN A 455 10.67 -27.55 25.36
N PHE A 456 11.91 -27.50 24.86
CA PHE A 456 12.86 -28.60 25.00
C PHE A 456 13.29 -28.84 26.45
N CYS A 457 13.58 -27.78 27.21
CA CYS A 457 13.89 -27.90 28.65
C CYS A 457 12.72 -28.47 29.45
N ALA A 458 11.49 -28.10 29.10
CA ALA A 458 10.28 -28.64 29.72
C ALA A 458 10.14 -30.15 29.46
N LEU A 459 10.39 -30.61 28.23
CA LEU A 459 10.40 -32.04 27.91
C LEU A 459 11.45 -32.81 28.72
N LEU A 460 12.68 -32.29 28.81
CA LEU A 460 13.73 -32.91 29.65
C LEU A 460 13.34 -32.92 31.13
N LEU A 461 12.72 -31.86 31.63
CA LEU A 461 12.24 -31.78 33.01
C LEU A 461 11.13 -32.81 33.27
N THR A 462 10.18 -32.99 32.34
CA THR A 462 9.14 -34.02 32.45
C THR A 462 9.73 -35.42 32.52
N VAL A 463 10.72 -35.74 31.68
CA VAL A 463 11.43 -37.03 31.73
C VAL A 463 12.15 -37.21 33.08
N ALA A 464 12.80 -36.15 33.56
CA ALA A 464 13.51 -36.18 34.84
C ALA A 464 12.58 -36.39 36.05
N LEU A 465 11.43 -35.71 36.06
CA LEU A 465 10.40 -35.86 37.10
C LEU A 465 9.77 -37.26 37.10
N ASN A 466 9.54 -37.83 35.92
CA ASN A 466 9.07 -39.22 35.80
C ASN A 466 10.08 -40.22 36.38
N LEU A 467 11.37 -40.03 36.12
CA LEU A 467 12.44 -40.87 36.69
C LEU A 467 12.59 -40.71 38.21
N LEU A 468 12.27 -39.54 38.76
CA LEU A 468 12.31 -39.29 40.20
C LEU A 468 11.11 -39.89 40.94
N ASN A 469 9.91 -39.77 40.36
CA ASN A 469 8.67 -40.24 40.98
C ASN A 469 8.51 -41.77 40.91
N PHE A 470 8.86 -42.37 39.78
CA PHE A 470 8.62 -43.79 39.52
C PHE A 470 9.89 -44.66 39.44
N GLY A 471 11.07 -44.07 39.58
CA GLY A 471 12.34 -44.78 39.41
C GLY A 471 13.01 -45.27 40.71
N ASP A 472 13.82 -46.31 40.56
CA ASP A 472 14.74 -46.83 41.59
C ASP A 472 15.80 -45.79 42.00
N ASN A 473 16.56 -46.07 43.08
CA ASN A 473 17.60 -45.16 43.60
C ASN A 473 18.59 -44.66 42.51
N ILE A 474 18.93 -45.50 41.53
CA ILE A 474 19.80 -45.11 40.40
C ILE A 474 19.06 -44.23 39.39
N SER A 475 17.80 -44.55 39.11
CA SER A 475 16.94 -43.74 38.24
C SER A 475 16.73 -42.35 38.83
N ARG A 476 16.59 -42.24 40.16
CA ARG A 476 16.50 -40.97 40.89
C ARG A 476 17.78 -40.13 40.75
N ILE A 477 18.96 -40.73 40.86
CA ILE A 477 20.25 -40.04 40.64
C ILE A 477 20.35 -39.53 39.20
N SER A 478 19.93 -40.33 38.21
CA SER A 478 19.92 -39.89 36.81
C SER A 478 18.88 -38.80 36.54
N GLY A 479 17.70 -38.88 37.17
CA GLY A 479 16.67 -37.83 37.12
C GLY A 479 17.20 -36.51 37.69
N ALA A 480 17.90 -36.53 38.83
CA ALA A 480 18.53 -35.35 39.39
C ALA A 480 19.58 -34.73 38.43
N THR A 481 20.34 -35.56 37.71
CA THR A 481 21.31 -35.08 36.70
C THR A 481 20.59 -34.43 35.51
N PHE A 482 19.48 -35.01 35.04
CA PHE A 482 18.66 -34.41 33.97
C PHE A 482 18.00 -33.08 34.38
N ILE A 483 17.61 -32.92 35.66
CA ILE A 483 17.14 -31.63 36.18
C ILE A 483 18.24 -30.57 36.11
N LEU A 484 19.48 -30.92 36.51
CA LEU A 484 20.61 -29.99 36.44
C LEU A 484 20.92 -29.57 35.00
N VAL A 485 20.89 -30.52 34.05
CA VAL A 485 21.10 -30.23 32.62
C VAL A 485 19.98 -29.33 32.08
N SER A 486 18.71 -29.60 32.41
CA SER A 486 17.58 -28.77 32.00
C SER A 486 17.66 -27.34 32.57
N ALA A 487 18.03 -27.20 33.85
CA ALA A 487 18.21 -25.90 34.49
C ALA A 487 19.35 -25.09 33.84
N PHE A 488 20.49 -25.72 33.56
CA PHE A 488 21.61 -25.09 32.87
C PHE A 488 21.22 -24.60 31.46
N MET A 489 20.49 -25.42 30.70
CA MET A 489 20.03 -25.07 29.36
C MET A 489 18.97 -23.95 29.36
N SER A 490 18.08 -23.93 30.37
CA SER A 490 17.11 -22.83 30.57
C SER A 490 17.81 -21.48 30.81
N LEU A 491 18.86 -21.47 31.65
CA LEU A 491 19.68 -20.28 31.90
C LEU A 491 20.43 -19.83 30.65
N TYR A 492 20.97 -20.77 29.86
CA TYR A 492 21.61 -20.48 28.59
C TYR A 492 20.64 -19.81 27.59
N ALA A 493 19.44 -20.36 27.44
CA ALA A 493 18.41 -19.80 26.56
C ALA A 493 18.01 -18.37 26.96
N LEU A 494 17.89 -18.11 28.27
CA LEU A 494 17.61 -16.76 28.80
C LEU A 494 18.77 -15.79 28.53
N ALA A 495 20.01 -16.21 28.79
CA ALA A 495 21.20 -15.39 28.52
C ALA A 495 21.30 -15.04 27.03
N ARG A 496 21.01 -16.00 26.15
CA ARG A 496 21.02 -15.81 24.70
C ARG A 496 19.92 -14.87 24.23
N TYR A 497 18.70 -14.99 24.77
CA TYR A 497 17.58 -14.09 24.50
C TYR A 497 17.92 -12.65 24.87
N GLN A 498 18.48 -12.44 26.07
CA GLN A 498 18.89 -11.11 26.56
C GLN A 498 20.04 -10.53 25.72
N TYR A 499 21.07 -11.32 25.41
CA TYR A 499 22.18 -10.87 24.57
C TYR A 499 21.70 -10.47 23.17
N ARG A 500 20.85 -11.28 22.55
CA ARG A 500 20.31 -10.98 21.20
C ARG A 500 19.40 -9.75 21.24
N GLY A 501 18.56 -9.62 22.28
CA GLY A 501 17.73 -8.44 22.50
C GLY A 501 18.54 -7.16 22.71
N TRP A 502 19.64 -7.22 23.46
CA TRP A 502 20.57 -6.11 23.62
C TRP A 502 21.30 -5.76 22.31
N THR A 503 21.73 -6.77 21.56
CA THR A 503 22.47 -6.58 20.30
C THR A 503 21.57 -6.00 19.20
N LEU A 504 20.32 -6.45 19.10
CA LEU A 504 19.31 -5.89 18.18
C LEU A 504 19.04 -4.40 18.44
N ARG A 505 19.13 -3.96 19.70
CA ARG A 505 19.01 -2.54 20.08
C ARG A 505 20.27 -1.73 19.72
N LYS A 506 21.45 -2.36 19.60
CA LYS A 506 22.75 -1.70 19.39
C LYS A 506 23.27 -1.74 17.93
N GLN A 507 22.55 -2.38 17.01
CA GLN A 507 22.83 -2.39 15.56
C GLN A 507 24.26 -2.76 15.16
N SER A 508 24.72 -3.96 15.54
CA SER A 508 25.95 -4.54 15.01
C SER A 508 25.61 -5.50 13.86
N ASN A 509 26.34 -5.46 12.74
CA ASN A 509 26.18 -6.39 11.60
C ASN A 509 26.76 -7.79 11.90
N ALA A 510 26.79 -8.20 13.17
CA ALA A 510 27.28 -9.51 13.56
C ALA A 510 26.29 -10.61 13.17
N ARG A 511 26.81 -11.69 12.58
CA ARG A 511 26.06 -12.90 12.23
C ARG A 511 25.39 -13.49 13.49
N TYR A 512 24.08 -13.77 13.42
CA TYR A 512 23.24 -14.06 14.60
C TYR A 512 22.95 -15.56 14.84
N ASP A 513 23.64 -16.45 14.12
CA ASP A 513 23.39 -17.89 14.15
C ASP A 513 23.92 -18.50 15.45
N ASP A 514 23.06 -19.24 16.16
CA ASP A 514 23.44 -19.98 17.37
C ASP A 514 23.98 -21.37 16.98
N VAL A 515 25.27 -21.42 16.64
CA VAL A 515 25.97 -22.65 16.23
C VAL A 515 26.31 -23.55 17.43
N TYR A 516 26.40 -22.98 18.64
CA TYR A 516 26.93 -23.68 19.80
C TYR A 516 25.84 -24.31 20.68
N GLY A 517 24.65 -23.73 20.75
CA GLY A 517 23.56 -24.23 21.60
C GLY A 517 23.23 -25.71 21.40
N PRO A 518 22.93 -26.17 20.17
CA PRO A 518 22.60 -27.57 19.92
C PRO A 518 23.75 -28.54 20.21
N VAL A 519 24.99 -28.10 19.95
CA VAL A 519 26.20 -28.92 20.19
C VAL A 519 26.41 -29.14 21.69
N ILE A 520 26.32 -28.09 22.49
CA ILE A 520 26.47 -28.16 23.96
C ILE A 520 25.38 -29.08 24.54
N LEU A 521 24.14 -28.94 24.05
CA LEU A 521 23.03 -29.77 24.49
C LEU A 521 23.27 -31.26 24.23
N CYS A 522 23.68 -31.62 23.02
CA CYS A 522 23.98 -33.02 22.66
C CYS A 522 25.07 -33.61 23.55
N VAL A 523 26.15 -32.86 23.80
CA VAL A 523 27.25 -33.32 24.66
C VAL A 523 26.76 -33.55 26.10
N LEU A 524 25.98 -32.64 26.66
CA LEU A 524 25.45 -32.77 28.02
C LEU A 524 24.49 -33.97 28.17
N ILE A 525 23.63 -34.22 27.17
CA ILE A 525 22.73 -35.37 27.17
C ILE A 525 23.51 -36.67 27.08
N VAL A 526 24.50 -36.76 26.19
CA VAL A 526 25.36 -37.95 26.07
C VAL A 526 26.10 -38.23 27.37
N MET A 527 26.65 -37.20 28.02
CA MET A 527 27.29 -37.35 29.32
C MET A 527 26.31 -37.85 30.40
N ALA A 528 25.09 -37.31 30.44
CA ALA A 528 24.06 -37.77 31.39
C ALA A 528 23.67 -39.25 31.14
N LEU A 529 23.60 -39.68 29.88
CA LEU A 529 23.34 -41.07 29.52
C LEU A 529 24.52 -42.00 29.88
N LEU A 530 25.77 -41.55 29.69
CA LEU A 530 26.96 -42.30 30.10
C LEU A 530 27.03 -42.48 31.61
N VAL A 531 26.67 -41.45 32.38
CA VAL A 531 26.56 -41.56 33.85
C VAL A 531 25.48 -42.57 34.23
N ASN A 532 24.32 -42.53 33.59
CA ASN A 532 23.26 -43.51 33.82
C ASN A 532 23.73 -44.94 33.52
N PHE A 533 24.40 -45.14 32.37
CA PHE A 533 24.95 -46.43 31.96
C PHE A 533 26.00 -46.94 32.96
N TYR A 534 26.93 -46.08 33.36
CA TYR A 534 27.99 -46.42 34.32
C TYR A 534 27.42 -46.84 35.67
N LEU A 535 26.43 -46.10 36.20
CA LEU A 535 25.80 -46.42 37.48
C LEU A 535 25.06 -47.76 37.43
N ARG A 536 24.36 -48.06 36.33
CA ARG A 536 23.69 -49.37 36.14
C ARG A 536 24.69 -50.51 35.97
N PHE A 537 25.76 -50.29 35.21
CA PHE A 537 26.81 -51.30 35.01
C PHE A 537 27.52 -51.65 36.31
N ARG A 538 27.85 -50.64 37.14
CA ARG A 538 28.44 -50.85 38.47
C ARG A 538 27.52 -51.65 39.40
N GLN A 539 26.21 -51.38 39.36
CA GLN A 539 25.24 -52.14 40.16
C GLN A 539 25.21 -53.62 39.75
N GLN A 540 25.27 -53.92 38.44
CA GLN A 540 25.32 -55.30 37.96
C GLN A 540 26.59 -56.04 38.40
N LEU A 541 27.74 -55.37 38.42
CA LEU A 541 28.99 -55.95 38.93
C LEU A 541 28.91 -56.27 40.43
N GLN A 542 28.41 -55.33 41.24
CA GLN A 542 28.22 -55.57 42.69
C GLN A 542 27.26 -56.75 42.95
N SER A 543 26.18 -56.87 42.16
CA SER A 543 25.27 -58.01 42.29
C SER A 543 25.89 -59.38 41.97
N LYS A 544 27.00 -59.41 41.20
CA LYS A 544 27.75 -60.64 40.89
C LYS A 544 28.75 -61.01 41.98
N ASP A 545 29.39 -60.02 42.61
CA ASP A 545 30.36 -60.24 43.69
C ASP A 545 29.69 -60.71 44.99
N ASP A 546 28.41 -60.37 45.20
CA ASP A 546 27.62 -60.75 46.39
C ASP A 546 26.99 -62.16 46.32
N THR A 547 27.30 -62.97 45.29
CA THR A 547 26.83 -64.37 45.20
C THR A 547 27.86 -65.32 45.86
N PRO A 548 27.64 -65.85 47.08
CA PRO A 548 28.54 -66.84 47.66
C PRO A 548 28.43 -68.16 46.90
N LEU A 549 29.60 -68.74 46.56
CA LEU A 549 29.76 -70.13 46.13
C LEU A 549 29.01 -71.05 47.11
N LYS A 550 27.86 -71.58 46.70
CA LYS A 550 27.28 -72.77 47.35
C LYS A 550 28.20 -73.95 47.04
N THR A 551 29.11 -74.26 47.96
CA THR A 551 29.74 -75.57 48.07
C THR A 551 28.64 -76.62 48.26
N GLY A 552 28.71 -77.68 47.46
CA GLY A 552 27.83 -78.83 47.60
C GLY A 552 28.12 -79.60 48.88
N GLU A 553 27.05 -80.08 49.49
CA GLU A 553 26.82 -81.46 49.94
C GLU A 553 25.31 -81.67 50.12
#